data_AF-A0A662DGR1-F1
#
_entry.id   AF-A0A662DGR1-F1
#
_cell.length_a   1.000
_cell.length_b   1.000
_cell.length_c   1.000
_cell.angle_alpha   90.00
_cell.angle_beta   90.00
_cell.angle_gamma   90.00
#
_symmetry.space_group_name_H-M   'P 1'
#
loop_
_entity.id
_entity.type
_entity.pdbx_description
1 polymer ?
#
loop_
_entity_poly.entity_id
_entity_poly.type
_entity_poly.pdbx_seq_one_letter_code
_entity_poly.pdbx_strand_id
1 'polypeptide(L)' 'MVDIKVDNYNSFSQALKRFKIECQQSGLTSEIKRHQEYEKPTERKRKKRLKAIRRQRRKMRKLERLNSF' A
#
# COMPACT_ATOMS: atom_id res chain seq x y z
N MET A 1 -7.38 -6.88 9.25
CA MET A 1 -8.38 -7.71 8.55
C MET A 1 -9.25 -6.76 7.75
N VAL A 2 -9.64 -7.11 6.53
CA VAL A 2 -10.44 -6.25 5.65
C VAL A 2 -11.83 -6.83 5.59
N ASP A 3 -12.83 -6.08 6.04
CA ASP A 3 -14.22 -6.55 6.14
C ASP A 3 -15.13 -5.63 5.31
N ILE A 4 -16.00 -6.22 4.48
CA ILE A 4 -16.97 -5.48 3.66
C ILE A 4 -18.34 -6.08 3.87
N LYS A 5 -19.29 -5.22 4.22
CA LYS A 5 -20.71 -5.57 4.31
C LYS A 5 -21.32 -5.54 2.91
N VAL A 6 -22.04 -6.60 2.57
CA VAL A 6 -22.77 -6.72 1.30
C VAL A 6 -24.24 -6.44 1.58
N ASP A 7 -24.77 -5.37 0.99
CA ASP A 7 -26.22 -5.08 1.02
C ASP A 7 -26.92 -5.78 -0.15
N ASN A 8 -28.18 -6.19 0.05
CA ASN A 8 -29.01 -6.84 -0.96
C ASN A 8 -29.18 -6.02 -2.27
N TYR A 9 -29.04 -4.69 -2.20
CA TYR A 9 -29.13 -3.80 -3.35
C TYR A 9 -27.83 -3.70 -4.17
N ASN A 10 -26.68 -4.01 -3.57
CA ASN A 10 -25.41 -3.98 -4.27
C ASN A 10 -25.08 -5.38 -4.79
N SER A 11 -24.87 -5.51 -6.09
CA SER A 11 -24.44 -6.78 -6.69
C SER A 11 -23.14 -7.26 -6.04
N PHE A 12 -23.02 -8.58 -5.78
CA PHE A 12 -21.82 -9.22 -5.23
C PHE A 12 -20.53 -8.79 -5.94
N SER A 13 -20.58 -8.64 -7.26
CA SER A 13 -19.46 -8.18 -8.09
C SER A 13 -18.92 -6.80 -7.67
N GLN A 14 -19.80 -5.90 -7.23
CA GLN A 14 -19.42 -4.57 -6.77
C GLN A 14 -18.76 -4.62 -5.38
N ALA A 15 -19.28 -5.46 -4.48
CA ALA A 15 -18.65 -5.70 -3.18
C ALA A 15 -17.25 -6.33 -3.33
N LEU A 16 -17.09 -7.27 -4.25
CA LEU A 16 -15.80 -7.89 -4.56
C LEU A 16 -14.78 -6.87 -5.11
N LYS A 17 -15.24 -5.93 -5.96
CA LYS A 17 -14.38 -4.86 -6.46
C LYS A 17 -13.89 -3.96 -5.32
N ARG A 18 -14.80 -3.57 -4.41
CA ARG A 18 -14.43 -2.79 -3.21
C ARG A 18 -13.45 -3.55 -2.33
N PHE A 19 -13.63 -4.86 -2.16
CA PHE A 19 -12.73 -5.72 -1.40
C PHE A 19 -11.31 -5.72 -1.95
N LYS A 20 -11.17 -5.85 -3.27
CA LYS A 20 -9.85 -5.80 -3.93
C LYS A 20 -9.17 -4.45 -3.72
N ILE A 21 -9.91 -3.35 -3.76
CA ILE A 21 -9.38 -2.00 -3.52
C ILE A 21 -8.92 -1.88 -2.06
N GLU A 22 -9.74 -2.28 -1.09
CA GLU A 22 -9.40 -2.23 0.33
C GLU A 22 -8.20 -3.14 0.69
N CYS A 23 -8.08 -4.32 0.08
CA CYS A 23 -6.90 -5.18 0.21
C CYS A 23 -5.62 -4.55 -0.36
N GLN A 24 -5.75 -3.76 -1.44
CA GLN A 24 -4.62 -3.03 -2.00
C GLN A 24 -4.25 -1.81 -1.13
N GLN A 25 -5.24 -1.09 -0.64
CA GLN A 25 -5.07 0.11 0.19
C GLN A 25 -4.49 -0.20 1.57
N SER A 26 -4.96 -1.28 2.20
CA SER A 26 -4.39 -1.81 3.46
C SER A 26 -2.95 -2.31 3.29
N GLY A 27 -2.49 -2.54 2.06
CA GLY A 27 -1.14 -3.01 1.79
C GLY A 27 -0.93 -4.50 2.06
N LEU A 28 -2.01 -5.27 2.28
CA LEU A 28 -1.98 -6.71 2.55
C LEU A 28 -1.14 -7.49 1.53
N THR A 29 -1.29 -7.18 0.24
CA THR A 29 -0.50 -7.79 -0.84
C THR A 29 1.00 -7.51 -0.74
N SER A 30 1.39 -6.35 -0.21
CA SER A 30 2.80 -6.01 0.03
C SER A 30 3.34 -6.73 1.27
N GLU A 31 2.51 -6.98 2.27
CA GLU A 31 2.88 -7.73 3.46
C GLU A 31 3.10 -9.21 3.14
N ILE A 32 2.17 -9.82 2.40
CA ILE A 32 2.31 -11.20 1.90
C ILE A 32 3.66 -11.36 1.19
N LYS A 33 3.96 -10.49 0.22
CA LYS A 33 5.25 -10.52 -0.50
C LYS A 33 6.48 -10.33 0.40
N ARG A 34 6.36 -9.54 1.47
CA ARG A 34 7.46 -9.34 2.43
C ARG A 34 7.72 -10.57 3.28
N HIS A 35 6.69 -11.38 3.53
CA HIS A 35 6.73 -12.55 4.40
C HIS A 35 6.88 -13.88 3.65
N GLN A 36 6.89 -13.85 2.31
CA GLN A 36 7.11 -15.04 1.48
C GLN A 36 8.50 -15.67 1.65
N GLU A 37 9.51 -14.86 1.94
CA GLU A 37 10.89 -15.30 2.08
C GLU A 37 11.50 -14.76 3.38
N TYR A 38 12.47 -15.49 3.95
CA TYR A 38 13.23 -14.98 5.08
C TYR A 38 14.13 -13.82 4.63
N GLU A 39 13.82 -12.63 5.12
CA GLU A 39 14.67 -11.47 4.96
C GLU A 39 15.53 -11.27 6.21
N LYS A 40 16.86 -11.33 6.05
CA LYS A 40 17.81 -11.05 7.13
C LYS A 40 17.50 -9.68 7.78
N PRO A 41 17.65 -9.54 9.11
CA PRO A 41 17.27 -8.32 9.82
C PRO A 41 18.00 -7.06 9.32
N THR A 42 19.26 -7.21 8.88
CA THR A 42 20.06 -6.14 8.27
C THR A 42 19.48 -5.66 6.94
N GLU A 43 19.14 -6.59 6.05
CA GLU A 43 18.51 -6.30 4.77
C GLU A 43 17.13 -5.65 4.95
N ARG A 44 16.31 -6.16 5.89
CA ARG A 44 15.03 -5.55 6.24
C ARG A 44 15.17 -4.10 6.70
N LYS A 45 16.17 -3.81 7.55
CA LYS A 45 16.49 -2.44 8.01
C LYS A 45 16.94 -1.55 6.83
N ARG A 46 17.81 -2.07 5.96
CA ARG A 46 18.29 -1.38 4.76
C ARG A 46 17.15 -1.02 3.81
N LYS A 47 16.29 -1.98 3.45
CA LYS A 47 15.12 -1.75 2.58
C LYS A 47 14.14 -0.75 3.20
N LYS A 48 13.91 -0.81 4.53
CA LYS A 48 13.05 0.17 5.23
C LYS A 48 13.60 1.59 5.10
N ARG A 49 14.91 1.79 5.30
CA ARG A 49 15.57 3.11 5.14
C ARG A 49 15.46 3.62 3.70
N LEU A 50 15.76 2.78 2.71
CA LEU A 50 15.66 3.15 1.29
C LEU A 50 14.23 3.53 0.90
N LYS A 51 13.21 2.79 1.38
CA LYS A 51 11.80 3.11 1.14
C LYS A 51 11.41 4.46 1.74
N ALA A 52 11.90 4.79 2.94
CA ALA A 52 11.66 6.09 3.58
C ALA A 52 12.29 7.25 2.79
N ILE A 53 13.55 7.11 2.37
CA ILE A 53 14.25 8.11 1.54
C ILE A 53 13.51 8.32 0.22
N ARG A 54 13.10 7.24 -0.45
CA ARG A 54 12.33 7.32 -1.71
C ARG A 54 10.98 8.02 -1.51
N ARG A 55 10.30 7.80 -0.38
CA ARG A 55 9.06 8.51 -0.02
C ARG A 55 9.31 10.01 0.20
N GLN A 56 10.36 10.38 0.93
CA GLN A 56 10.72 11.78 1.16
C GLN A 56 11.05 12.51 -0.14
N ARG A 57 11.89 11.92 -1.00
CA ARG A 57 12.22 12.49 -2.32
C ARG A 57 10.99 12.70 -3.20
N ARG A 58 10.01 11.78 -3.15
CA ARG A 58 8.73 11.94 -3.87
C ARG A 58 7.89 13.10 -3.32
N LYS A 59 7.87 13.31 -2.00
CA LYS A 59 7.18 14.44 -1.36
C LYS A 59 7.81 15.78 -1.76
N MET A 60 9.14 15.88 -1.68
CA MET A 60 9.88 17.10 -2.05
C MET A 60 9.58 17.51 -3.50
N ARG A 61 9.69 16.57 -4.46
CA ARG A 61 9.34 16.84 -5.86
C ARG A 61 7.90 17.29 -6.08
N LYS A 62 6.96 16.80 -5.25
CA LYS A 62 5.56 17.24 -5.33
C LYS A 62 5.41 18.67 -4.81
N LEU A 63 6.12 19.02 -3.74
CA LEU A 63 6.13 20.36 -3.17
C LEU A 63 6.78 21.37 -4.12
N GLU A 64 7.93 21.03 -4.70
CA GLU A 64 8.60 21.83 -5.74
C GLU A 64 7.67 22.15 -6.91
N ARG A 65 6.90 21.15 -7.37
CA ARG A 65 5.89 21.36 -8.42
C ARG A 65 4.77 22.30 -8.01
N LEU A 66 4.32 22.25 -6.75
CA LEU A 66 3.25 23.12 -6.25
C LEU A 66 3.74 24.57 -6.06
N ASN A 67 4.98 24.75 -5.64
CA ASN A 67 5.59 26.07 -5.45
C ASN A 67 6.07 26.71 -6.77
N SER A 68 6.05 25.95 -7.87
CA SER A 68 6.41 26.38 -9.22
C SER A 68 5.20 26.91 -10.02
N PHE A 69 4.00 26.95 -9.42
CA PHE A 69 2.81 27.65 -9.92
C PHE A 69 2.62 28.93 -9.12
#